data_AF-G5EG60-F1
#
_entry.id   AF-G5EG60-F1
#
_cell.length_a   1.000
_cell.length_b   1.000
_cell.length_c   1.000
_cell.angle_alpha   90.00
_cell.angle_beta   90.00
_cell.angle_gamma   90.00
#
_symmetry.space_group_name_H-M   'P 1'
#
loop_
_entity.id
_entity.type
_entity.pdbx_description
1 polymer ?
#
loop_
_entity_poly.entity_id
_entity_poly.type
_entity_poly.pdbx_seq_one_letter_code
_entity_poly.pdbx_strand_id
1 'polypeptide(L)'
;MEIPSFHITPDMRNLFSECVKEGSYKLFYDLYKSEFEDLAVHLKTVRLPEDTVLHYCVSNFMECVEYLIHTGRGYNYYGHVFSFYRDVDWAILNGDWSRFYWKFRDSVDYVIKKAREQRKIQIYVVEGSARYSSFRSRDRKNPKENSPETRVQKPVLEDFEKKSQERENRRRELEEELRKLDLEEKEQLAMISNFKSPEPELQPISPPPSIHDDLINDMDGGMFGSEKTDDSSLEDLQLHVQEMDKNTMLTENFDQDQEELKLFVQELEQNAAETINNSSHQLENALKAEENIETEISEEEASDDEEEDNFHTMLQEQAARHKEEMEKVMKKRAEQKKKLEELNRKVNAIVFYK
;
A
#
# COMPACT_ATOMS: atom_id res chain seq x y z
N MET A 1 -36.16 27.85 14.88
CA MET A 1 -34.74 27.45 14.92
C MET A 1 -34.10 27.95 13.64
N GLU A 2 -33.09 28.79 13.77
CA GLU A 2 -32.29 29.23 12.63
C GLU A 2 -31.50 28.04 12.09
N ILE A 3 -31.47 27.86 10.78
CA ILE A 3 -30.69 26.79 10.15
C ILE A 3 -29.26 27.33 10.04
N PRO A 4 -28.24 26.61 10.55
CA PRO A 4 -26.86 27.04 10.45
C PRO A 4 -26.45 27.21 8.98
N SER A 5 -25.52 28.12 8.72
CA SER A 5 -25.05 28.41 7.37
C SER A 5 -23.54 28.32 7.27
N PHE A 6 -23.06 27.68 6.21
CA PHE A 6 -21.65 27.58 5.88
C PHE A 6 -21.38 28.27 4.54
N HIS A 7 -20.33 29.09 4.48
CA HIS A 7 -20.01 29.89 3.31
C HIS A 7 -18.63 29.51 2.78
N ILE A 8 -18.58 28.98 1.55
CA ILE A 8 -17.33 28.74 0.83
C ILE A 8 -16.90 30.08 0.23
N THR A 9 -16.05 30.81 0.94
CA THR A 9 -15.63 32.17 0.59
C THR A 9 -14.56 32.19 -0.51
N PRO A 10 -14.37 33.34 -1.20
CA PRO A 10 -13.21 33.54 -2.07
C PRO A 10 -11.88 33.33 -1.34
N ASP A 11 -11.77 33.77 -0.08
CA ASP A 11 -10.55 33.60 0.72
C ASP A 11 -10.19 32.13 0.93
N MET A 12 -11.18 31.28 1.24
CA MET A 12 -10.98 29.83 1.33
C MET A 12 -10.44 29.25 0.02
N ARG A 13 -11.00 29.66 -1.13
CA ARG A 13 -10.57 29.16 -2.45
C ARG A 13 -9.19 29.65 -2.85
N ASN A 14 -8.89 30.92 -2.55
CA ASN A 14 -7.60 31.53 -2.85
C ASN A 14 -6.50 30.87 -2.01
N LEU A 15 -6.73 30.71 -0.71
CA LEU A 15 -5.79 30.02 0.17
C LEU A 15 -5.59 28.56 -0.24
N PHE A 16 -6.67 27.85 -0.58
CA PHE A 16 -6.54 26.49 -1.11
C PHE A 16 -5.67 26.48 -2.39
N SER A 17 -5.90 27.41 -3.31
CA SER A 17 -5.12 27.51 -4.55
C SER A 17 -3.64 27.86 -4.31
N GLU A 18 -3.34 28.63 -3.26
CA GLU A 18 -1.96 28.89 -2.80
C GLU A 18 -1.32 27.61 -2.24
N CYS A 19 -2.04 26.87 -1.38
CA CYS A 19 -1.60 25.59 -0.86
C CYS A 19 -1.31 24.56 -1.96
N VAL A 20 -2.09 24.53 -3.04
CA VAL A 20 -1.84 23.67 -4.21
C VAL A 20 -0.49 23.99 -4.86
N LYS A 21 -0.15 25.28 -4.99
CA LYS A 21 1.14 25.72 -5.57
C LYS A 21 2.32 25.37 -4.67
N GLU A 22 2.14 25.48 -3.36
CA GLU A 22 3.17 25.17 -2.36
C GLU A 22 3.31 23.66 -2.08
N GLY A 23 2.30 22.86 -2.43
CA GLY A 23 2.25 21.44 -2.09
C GLY A 23 2.03 21.18 -0.60
N SER A 24 1.55 22.17 0.16
CA SER A 24 1.33 22.08 1.60
C SER A 24 -0.04 22.65 1.97
N TYR A 25 -0.91 21.79 2.52
CA TYR A 25 -2.27 22.15 2.91
C TYR A 25 -2.40 22.50 4.41
N LYS A 26 -1.27 22.54 5.12
CA LYS A 26 -1.26 22.76 6.58
C LYS A 26 -1.86 24.10 6.97
N LEU A 27 -1.47 25.17 6.27
CA LEU A 27 -2.00 26.51 6.54
C LEU A 27 -3.51 26.60 6.32
N PHE A 28 -4.01 26.00 5.23
CA PHE A 28 -5.44 25.92 4.93
C PHE A 28 -6.20 25.14 6.01
N TYR A 29 -5.68 23.99 6.43
CA TYR A 29 -6.27 23.18 7.50
C TYR A 29 -6.30 23.96 8.82
N ASP A 30 -5.17 24.50 9.28
CA ASP A 30 -5.04 25.18 10.57
C ASP A 30 -5.96 26.42 10.65
N LEU A 31 -6.11 27.16 9.54
CA LEU A 31 -6.92 28.38 9.51
C LEU A 31 -8.43 28.10 9.60
N TYR A 32 -8.92 27.06 8.92
CA TYR A 32 -10.37 26.79 8.80
C TYR A 32 -10.83 25.57 9.62
N LYS A 33 -9.97 25.03 10.48
CA LYS A 33 -10.24 23.83 11.26
C LYS A 33 -11.54 23.93 12.05
N SER A 34 -11.74 25.03 12.78
CA SER A 34 -12.93 25.21 13.62
C SER A 34 -14.23 25.27 12.81
N GLU A 35 -14.21 25.91 11.64
CA GLU A 35 -15.37 25.99 10.75
C GLU A 35 -15.66 24.63 10.10
N PHE A 36 -14.62 23.85 9.78
CA PHE A 36 -14.78 22.49 9.28
C PHE A 36 -15.30 21.53 10.35
N GLU A 37 -14.88 21.67 11.60
CA GLU A 37 -15.40 20.89 12.73
C GLU A 37 -16.89 21.18 12.94
N ASP A 38 -17.31 22.45 12.92
CA ASP A 38 -18.72 22.82 13.01
C ASP A 38 -19.53 22.29 11.81
N LEU A 39 -19.01 22.44 10.60
CA LEU A 39 -19.62 21.88 9.38
C LEU A 39 -19.79 20.36 9.48
N ALA A 40 -18.78 19.65 9.98
CA ALA A 40 -18.78 18.20 10.12
C ALA A 40 -19.90 17.71 11.06
N VAL A 41 -20.11 18.41 12.19
CA VAL A 41 -21.17 18.08 13.14
C VAL A 41 -22.54 18.13 12.45
N HIS A 42 -22.79 19.16 11.64
CA HIS A 42 -24.05 19.30 10.91
C HIS A 42 -24.19 18.30 9.76
N LEU A 43 -23.13 18.08 8.99
CA LEU A 43 -23.09 17.16 7.86
C LEU A 43 -23.37 15.71 8.28
N LYS A 44 -22.83 15.25 9.42
CA LYS A 44 -23.10 13.92 9.99
C LYS A 44 -24.59 13.63 10.23
N THR A 45 -25.42 14.67 10.37
CA THR A 45 -26.87 14.51 10.58
C THR A 45 -27.68 14.40 9.28
N VAL A 46 -27.04 14.56 8.12
CA VAL A 46 -27.68 14.47 6.81
C VAL A 46 -27.87 13.00 6.43
N ARG A 47 -29.13 12.62 6.18
CA ARG A 47 -29.49 11.27 5.73
C ARG A 47 -29.12 11.11 4.26
N LEU A 48 -28.18 10.22 3.98
CA LEU A 48 -27.71 9.86 2.64
C LEU A 48 -27.83 8.34 2.45
N PRO A 49 -27.90 7.83 1.21
CA PRO A 49 -27.87 6.39 0.96
C PRO A 49 -26.61 5.77 1.58
N GLU A 50 -26.82 4.78 2.45
CA GLU A 50 -25.74 4.00 3.08
C GLU A 50 -24.90 3.27 2.03
N ASP A 51 -23.70 2.82 2.42
CA ASP A 51 -22.76 2.09 1.56
C ASP A 51 -22.28 2.85 0.30
N THR A 52 -22.43 4.18 0.29
CA THR A 52 -21.88 5.04 -0.78
C THR A 52 -20.62 5.77 -0.33
N VAL A 53 -19.72 6.06 -1.29
CA VAL A 53 -18.56 6.97 -1.06
C VAL A 53 -19.03 8.29 -0.45
N LEU A 54 -20.16 8.79 -0.93
CA LEU A 54 -20.73 10.05 -0.48
C LEU A 54 -21.14 10.02 0.99
N HIS A 55 -21.83 8.96 1.41
CA HIS A 55 -22.18 8.76 2.82
C HIS A 55 -20.91 8.67 3.69
N TYR A 56 -19.90 7.92 3.26
CA TYR A 56 -18.62 7.86 3.96
C TYR A 56 -17.95 9.25 4.07
N CYS A 57 -17.80 9.98 2.97
CA CYS A 57 -17.14 11.30 2.97
C CYS A 57 -17.88 12.32 3.84
N VAL A 58 -19.22 12.27 3.89
CA VAL A 58 -20.02 13.18 4.71
C VAL A 58 -19.94 12.80 6.19
N SER A 59 -20.02 11.51 6.51
CA SER A 59 -19.89 11.00 7.89
C SER A 59 -18.48 11.20 8.45
N ASN A 60 -17.46 11.12 7.60
CA ASN A 60 -16.04 11.27 7.95
C ASN A 60 -15.41 12.52 7.32
N PHE A 61 -16.17 13.62 7.24
CA PHE A 61 -15.72 14.85 6.58
C PHE A 61 -14.37 15.35 7.12
N MET A 62 -14.20 15.38 8.44
CA MET A 62 -12.92 15.81 9.04
C MET A 62 -11.76 14.91 8.67
N GLU A 63 -11.97 13.60 8.56
CA GLU A 63 -10.94 12.65 8.11
C GLU A 63 -10.51 12.96 6.67
N CYS A 64 -11.48 13.26 5.80
CA CYS A 64 -11.20 13.66 4.42
C CYS A 64 -10.39 14.97 4.35
N VAL A 65 -10.67 15.94 5.22
CA VAL A 65 -9.92 17.21 5.28
C VAL A 65 -8.52 16.99 5.88
N GLU A 66 -8.41 16.21 6.94
CA GLU A 66 -7.12 15.84 7.56
C GLU A 66 -6.22 15.03 6.64
N TYR A 67 -6.79 14.30 5.69
CA TYR A 67 -6.02 13.59 4.69
C TYR A 67 -5.12 14.53 3.86
N LEU A 68 -5.55 15.78 3.64
CA LEU A 68 -4.77 16.79 2.89
C LEU A 68 -3.42 17.11 3.54
N ILE A 69 -3.29 16.96 4.87
CA ILE A 69 -2.04 17.23 5.61
C ILE A 69 -1.25 15.94 5.91
N HIS A 70 -1.83 14.77 5.65
CA HIS A 70 -1.29 13.46 5.99
C HIS A 70 -1.14 12.53 4.78
N THR A 71 -0.97 13.12 3.61
CA THR A 71 -0.85 12.42 2.32
C THR A 71 0.29 11.41 2.35
N GLY A 72 0.07 10.23 1.75
CA GLY A 72 1.08 9.18 1.68
C GLY A 72 1.26 8.34 2.95
N ARG A 73 0.51 8.57 4.04
CA ARG A 73 0.59 7.75 5.27
C ARG A 73 0.07 6.31 5.13
N GLY A 74 -0.16 5.81 3.92
CA GLY A 74 -0.56 4.42 3.70
C GLY A 74 -1.87 4.07 4.40
N TYR A 75 -2.85 4.99 4.40
CA TYR A 75 -4.17 4.66 4.90
C TYR A 75 -4.72 3.50 4.07
N ASN A 76 -4.87 2.34 4.71
CA ASN A 76 -5.38 1.11 4.11
C ASN A 76 -6.90 1.22 3.94
N TYR A 77 -7.36 2.12 3.07
CA TYR A 77 -8.75 2.17 2.67
C TYR A 77 -9.04 1.04 1.68
N TYR A 78 -10.14 0.33 1.89
CA TYR A 78 -10.63 -0.72 1.00
C TYR A 78 -11.94 -0.28 0.33
N GLY A 79 -12.27 -0.88 -0.81
CA GLY A 79 -13.56 -0.69 -1.50
C GLY A 79 -13.71 0.68 -2.16
N HIS A 80 -14.94 1.19 -2.25
CA HIS A 80 -15.22 2.43 -2.99
C HIS A 80 -14.52 3.67 -2.40
N VAL A 81 -14.27 3.69 -1.09
CA VAL A 81 -13.54 4.75 -0.39
C VAL A 81 -12.08 4.86 -0.89
N PHE A 82 -11.46 3.73 -1.24
CA PHE A 82 -10.11 3.72 -1.83
C PHE A 82 -10.06 4.52 -3.13
N SER A 83 -11.09 4.41 -3.98
CA SER A 83 -11.12 5.13 -5.26
C SER A 83 -11.16 6.65 -5.07
N PHE A 84 -11.86 7.14 -4.04
CA PHE A 84 -11.90 8.56 -3.68
C PHE A 84 -10.52 9.06 -3.26
N TYR A 85 -9.89 8.40 -2.29
CA TYR A 85 -8.56 8.82 -1.81
C TYR A 85 -7.48 8.68 -2.88
N ARG A 86 -7.58 7.69 -3.79
CA ARG A 86 -6.70 7.60 -4.96
C ARG A 86 -6.81 8.82 -5.87
N ASP A 87 -8.02 9.35 -6.07
CA ASP A 87 -8.19 10.58 -6.85
C ASP A 87 -7.68 11.82 -6.10
N VAL A 88 -7.80 11.85 -4.76
CA VAL A 88 -7.21 12.90 -3.91
C VAL A 88 -5.68 12.87 -3.99
N ASP A 89 -5.07 11.70 -3.82
CA ASP A 89 -3.62 11.49 -3.97
C ASP A 89 -3.15 11.95 -5.34
N TRP A 90 -3.87 11.56 -6.41
CA TRP A 90 -3.56 12.02 -7.75
C TRP A 90 -3.63 13.55 -7.86
N ALA A 91 -4.67 14.19 -7.34
CA ALA A 91 -4.82 15.64 -7.39
C ALA A 91 -3.69 16.37 -6.63
N ILE A 92 -3.28 15.82 -5.48
CA ILE A 92 -2.20 16.38 -4.66
C ILE A 92 -0.84 16.20 -5.34
N LEU A 93 -0.53 15.00 -5.81
CA LEU A 93 0.75 14.68 -6.46
C LEU A 93 0.96 15.49 -7.74
N ASN A 94 -0.11 15.72 -8.50
CA ASN A 94 -0.07 16.47 -9.76
C ASN A 94 -0.30 17.98 -9.58
N GLY A 95 -0.75 18.43 -8.41
CA GLY A 95 -1.17 19.81 -8.21
C GLY A 95 -2.35 20.23 -9.10
N ASP A 96 -3.11 19.26 -9.63
CA ASP A 96 -4.26 19.50 -10.49
C ASP A 96 -5.54 18.96 -9.84
N TRP A 97 -6.33 19.90 -9.33
CA TRP A 97 -7.62 19.62 -8.72
C TRP A 97 -8.79 19.69 -9.72
N SER A 98 -8.53 20.00 -10.99
CA SER A 98 -9.58 20.17 -11.99
C SER A 98 -10.31 18.86 -12.25
N ARG A 99 -9.57 17.78 -12.49
CA ARG A 99 -10.14 16.45 -12.71
C ARG A 99 -10.96 15.98 -11.49
N PHE A 100 -10.39 16.15 -10.30
CA PHE A 100 -11.08 15.82 -9.05
C PHE A 100 -12.36 16.63 -8.89
N TYR A 101 -12.28 17.95 -9.10
CA TYR A 101 -13.41 18.86 -9.02
C TYR A 101 -14.54 18.41 -9.95
N TRP A 102 -14.29 18.23 -11.24
CA TRP A 102 -15.33 17.85 -12.20
C TRP A 102 -15.95 16.49 -11.90
N LYS A 103 -15.14 15.52 -11.45
CA LYS A 103 -15.62 14.18 -11.09
C LYS A 103 -16.57 14.20 -9.90
N PHE A 104 -16.27 14.98 -8.85
CA PHE A 104 -17.05 14.96 -7.61
C PHE A 104 -18.03 16.13 -7.44
N ARG A 105 -18.01 17.13 -8.34
CA ARG A 105 -18.88 18.31 -8.26
C ARG A 105 -20.35 17.94 -8.09
N ASP A 106 -20.85 17.05 -8.94
CA ASP A 106 -22.27 16.70 -8.96
C ASP A 106 -22.66 15.93 -7.67
N SER A 107 -21.74 15.14 -7.11
CA SER A 107 -21.92 14.48 -5.81
C SER A 107 -21.97 15.49 -4.66
N VAL A 108 -21.09 16.49 -4.66
CA VAL A 108 -21.10 17.56 -3.64
C VAL A 108 -22.38 18.39 -3.75
N ASP A 109 -22.81 18.75 -4.95
CA ASP A 109 -24.07 19.47 -5.17
C ASP A 109 -25.28 18.66 -4.69
N TYR A 110 -25.26 17.33 -4.86
CA TYR A 110 -26.28 16.44 -4.29
C TYR A 110 -26.31 16.50 -2.75
N VAL A 111 -25.15 16.48 -2.08
CA VAL A 111 -25.07 16.62 -0.60
C VAL A 111 -25.62 17.96 -0.16
N ILE A 112 -25.22 19.05 -0.81
CA ILE A 112 -25.72 20.40 -0.50
C ILE A 112 -27.25 20.45 -0.63
N LYS A 113 -27.78 19.90 -1.72
CA LYS A 113 -29.23 19.82 -1.94
C LYS A 113 -29.92 19.03 -0.82
N LYS A 114 -29.42 17.85 -0.47
CA LYS A 114 -30.00 17.00 0.59
C LYS A 114 -29.93 17.64 1.98
N ALA A 115 -28.81 18.26 2.31
CA ALA A 115 -28.63 18.98 3.58
C ALA A 115 -29.65 20.11 3.75
N ARG A 116 -29.95 20.82 2.65
CA ARG A 116 -30.95 21.91 2.63
C ARG A 116 -32.39 21.39 2.70
N GLU A 117 -32.72 20.36 1.92
CA GLU A 117 -34.04 19.69 1.96
C GLU A 117 -34.38 19.21 3.37
N GLN A 118 -33.38 18.65 4.06
CA GLN A 118 -33.51 18.15 5.43
C GLN A 118 -33.35 19.23 6.50
N ARG A 119 -33.14 20.49 6.10
CA ARG A 119 -32.96 21.66 6.99
C ARG A 119 -31.85 21.46 8.02
N LYS A 120 -30.76 20.78 7.62
CA LYS A 120 -29.60 20.52 8.49
C LYS A 120 -28.60 21.67 8.47
N ILE A 121 -28.25 22.14 7.27
CA ILE A 121 -27.31 23.23 7.07
C ILE A 121 -27.53 23.90 5.70
N GLN A 122 -27.27 25.20 5.64
CA GLN A 122 -27.31 26.01 4.42
C GLN A 122 -25.88 26.27 3.92
N ILE A 123 -25.43 25.49 2.94
CA ILE A 123 -24.09 25.66 2.34
C ILE A 123 -24.20 26.57 1.12
N TYR A 124 -23.44 27.67 1.08
CA TYR A 124 -23.39 28.59 -0.07
C TYR A 124 -21.98 28.68 -0.64
N VAL A 125 -21.88 28.75 -1.98
CA VAL A 125 -20.63 29.12 -2.66
C VAL A 125 -20.65 30.63 -2.91
N VAL A 126 -19.68 31.37 -2.40
CA VAL A 126 -19.66 32.85 -2.48
C VAL A 126 -18.67 33.30 -3.56
N GLU A 127 -19.13 34.10 -4.52
CA GLU A 127 -18.29 34.72 -5.56
C GLU A 127 -18.65 36.20 -5.67
N GLY A 128 -17.70 37.10 -5.36
CA GLY A 128 -17.99 38.52 -5.24
C GLY A 128 -19.13 38.81 -4.24
N SER A 129 -20.16 39.51 -4.71
CA SER A 129 -21.38 39.80 -3.92
C SER A 129 -22.46 38.71 -4.02
N ALA A 130 -22.26 37.70 -4.86
CA ALA A 130 -23.26 36.67 -5.14
C ALA A 130 -23.09 35.43 -4.24
N ARG A 131 -24.23 34.85 -3.83
CA ARG A 131 -24.30 33.58 -3.10
C ARG A 131 -24.99 32.54 -3.96
N TYR A 132 -24.29 31.46 -4.24
CA TYR A 132 -24.76 30.36 -5.08
C TYR A 132 -25.23 29.20 -4.22
N SER A 133 -26.28 28.53 -4.68
CA SER A 133 -26.88 27.39 -3.96
C SER A 133 -26.12 26.08 -4.14
N SER A 134 -25.24 26.03 -5.14
CA SER A 134 -24.48 24.86 -5.56
C SER A 134 -23.31 25.30 -6.43
N PHE A 135 -22.30 24.45 -6.60
CA PHE A 135 -21.18 24.67 -7.50
C PHE A 135 -21.65 24.78 -8.96
N ARG A 136 -22.56 23.91 -9.40
CA ARG A 136 -23.15 24.00 -10.75
C ARG A 136 -23.84 25.33 -11.01
N SER A 137 -24.52 25.89 -10.01
CA SER A 137 -25.17 27.21 -10.14
C SER A 137 -24.17 28.36 -10.26
N ARG A 138 -22.99 28.26 -9.63
CA ARG A 138 -21.87 29.19 -9.80
C ARG A 138 -21.25 29.06 -11.19
N ASP A 139 -20.90 27.85 -11.59
CA ASP A 139 -20.19 27.57 -12.85
C ASP A 139 -20.98 28.07 -14.06
N ARG A 140 -22.31 27.90 -14.04
CA ARG A 140 -23.21 28.39 -15.09
C ARG A 140 -23.20 29.92 -15.25
N LYS A 141 -22.96 30.68 -14.19
CA LYS A 141 -22.90 32.15 -14.27
C LYS A 141 -21.54 32.66 -14.73
N ASN A 142 -20.47 31.88 -14.54
CA ASN A 142 -19.11 32.21 -14.96
C ASN A 142 -18.57 31.19 -15.99
N PRO A 143 -19.17 31.02 -17.17
CA PRO A 143 -18.71 30.02 -18.14
C PRO A 143 -17.28 30.28 -18.64
N LYS A 144 -16.89 31.56 -18.76
CA LYS A 144 -15.57 31.97 -19.28
C LYS A 144 -14.39 31.54 -18.41
N GLU A 145 -14.61 31.32 -17.10
CA GLU A 145 -13.56 30.89 -16.17
C GLU A 145 -13.57 29.38 -15.89
N ASN A 146 -14.64 28.69 -16.28
CA ASN A 146 -14.99 27.34 -15.83
C ASN A 146 -15.21 26.33 -16.97
N SER A 147 -14.92 26.63 -18.24
CA SER A 147 -14.95 25.56 -19.25
C SER A 147 -13.82 24.56 -18.97
N PRO A 148 -14.10 23.23 -18.93
CA PRO A 148 -13.08 22.19 -18.81
C PRO A 148 -11.98 22.36 -19.88
N GLU A 149 -12.38 22.76 -21.09
CA GLU A 149 -11.52 22.88 -22.28
C GLU A 149 -10.50 24.02 -22.15
N THR A 150 -10.84 25.11 -21.46
CA THR A 150 -9.92 26.25 -21.29
C THR A 150 -8.89 26.06 -20.18
N ARG A 151 -9.08 25.11 -19.25
CA ARG A 151 -8.16 24.88 -18.13
C ARG A 151 -7.22 23.69 -18.31
N VAL A 152 -7.50 22.79 -19.25
CA VAL A 152 -6.44 21.94 -19.81
C VAL A 152 -5.63 22.76 -20.82
N GLN A 153 -5.16 23.95 -20.43
CA GLN A 153 -3.82 24.30 -20.89
C GLN A 153 -2.97 23.21 -20.27
N LYS A 154 -2.63 22.16 -21.04
CA LYS A 154 -1.58 21.20 -20.69
C LYS A 154 -0.46 22.06 -20.09
N PRO A 155 -0.25 22.10 -18.76
CA PRO A 155 1.01 22.64 -18.29
C PRO A 155 2.01 21.70 -18.95
N VAL A 156 2.82 22.28 -19.85
CA VAL A 156 3.74 21.62 -20.78
C VAL A 156 3.99 20.20 -20.29
N LEU A 157 3.30 19.22 -20.87
CA LEU A 157 3.28 17.84 -20.36
C LEU A 157 4.73 17.34 -20.17
N GLU A 158 5.63 17.83 -21.04
CA GLU A 158 7.08 17.60 -20.99
C GLU A 158 7.75 18.12 -19.71
N ASP A 159 7.39 19.30 -19.19
CA ASP A 159 7.96 19.81 -17.93
C ASP A 159 7.48 18.99 -16.73
N PHE A 160 6.25 18.49 -16.77
CA PHE A 160 5.69 17.69 -15.69
C PHE A 160 6.23 16.25 -15.72
N GLU A 161 6.24 15.59 -16.88
CA GLU A 161 6.87 14.27 -17.06
C GLU A 161 8.35 14.32 -16.70
N LYS A 162 9.06 15.39 -17.10
CA LYS A 162 10.46 15.60 -16.71
C LYS A 162 10.62 15.73 -15.20
N LYS A 163 9.77 16.51 -14.52
CA LYS A 163 9.80 16.62 -13.04
C LYS A 163 9.41 15.32 -12.35
N SER A 164 8.46 14.57 -12.90
CA SER A 164 8.06 13.26 -12.38
C SER A 164 9.19 12.25 -12.51
N GLN A 165 9.84 12.19 -13.69
CA GLN A 165 11.03 11.37 -13.93
C GLN A 165 12.21 11.80 -13.06
N GLU A 166 12.42 13.10 -12.85
CA GLU A 166 13.45 13.64 -11.96
C GLU A 166 13.22 13.21 -10.51
N ARG A 167 11.96 13.25 -10.03
CA ARG A 167 11.60 12.73 -8.70
C ARG A 167 11.81 11.23 -8.58
N GLU A 168 11.42 10.46 -9.59
CA GLU A 168 11.59 9.00 -9.61
C GLU A 168 13.07 8.61 -9.66
N ASN A 169 13.88 9.30 -10.47
CA ASN A 169 15.32 9.11 -10.53
C ASN A 169 15.98 9.46 -9.19
N ARG A 170 15.58 10.57 -8.56
CA ARG A 170 16.05 10.95 -7.23
C ARG A 170 15.65 9.92 -6.16
N ARG A 171 14.47 9.31 -6.26
CA ARG A 171 14.07 8.22 -5.36
C ARG A 171 14.98 7.01 -5.54
N ARG A 172 15.25 6.61 -6.78
CA ARG A 172 16.14 5.50 -7.11
C ARG A 172 17.57 5.75 -6.62
N GLU A 173 18.09 6.97 -6.75
CA GLU A 173 19.40 7.38 -6.22
C GLU A 173 19.45 7.24 -4.70
N LEU A 174 18.41 7.72 -3.98
CA LEU A 174 18.33 7.59 -2.52
C LEU A 174 18.21 6.13 -2.06
N GLU A 175 17.44 5.30 -2.78
CA GLU A 175 17.34 3.86 -2.51
C GLU A 175 18.69 3.15 -2.71
N GLU A 176 19.48 3.55 -3.71
CA GLU A 176 20.82 3.02 -3.94
C GLU A 176 21.82 3.47 -2.86
N GLU A 177 21.75 4.72 -2.42
CA GLU A 177 22.55 5.23 -1.29
C GLU A 177 22.24 4.48 0.02
N LEU A 178 20.95 4.26 0.32
CA LEU A 178 20.51 3.46 1.46
C LEU A 178 21.04 2.03 1.40
N ARG A 179 21.03 1.41 0.21
CA ARG A 179 21.56 0.06 0.02
C ARG A 179 23.09 0.01 0.21
N LYS A 180 23.81 1.06 -0.18
CA LYS A 180 25.27 1.16 0.06
C LYS A 180 25.59 1.29 1.55
N LEU A 181 24.81 2.10 2.28
CA LEU A 181 24.97 2.26 3.73
C LEU A 181 24.69 0.95 4.49
N ASP A 182 23.63 0.21 4.12
CA ASP A 182 23.32 -1.10 4.72
C ASP A 182 24.44 -2.14 4.46
N LEU A 183 25.08 -2.08 3.28
CA LEU A 183 26.21 -2.96 2.97
C LEU A 183 27.45 -2.58 3.80
N GLU A 184 27.76 -1.29 3.92
CA GLU A 184 28.88 -0.79 4.72
C GLU A 184 28.69 -1.12 6.22
N GLU A 185 27.46 -0.98 6.74
CA GLU A 185 27.13 -1.38 8.11
C GLU A 185 27.36 -2.88 8.33
N LYS A 186 26.94 -3.73 7.38
CA LYS A 186 27.18 -5.18 7.44
C LYS A 186 28.65 -5.54 7.38
N GLU A 187 29.44 -4.85 6.55
CA GLU A 187 30.90 -5.03 6.49
C GLU A 187 31.58 -4.62 7.80
N GLN A 188 31.17 -3.49 8.39
CA GLN A 188 31.67 -3.06 9.71
C GLN A 188 31.31 -4.07 10.81
N LEU A 189 30.08 -4.59 10.82
CA LEU A 189 29.66 -5.63 11.77
C LEU A 189 30.45 -6.93 11.57
N ALA A 190 30.74 -7.32 10.33
CA ALA A 190 31.57 -8.48 10.04
C ALA A 190 33.03 -8.28 10.53
N MET A 191 33.60 -7.08 10.36
CA MET A 191 34.92 -6.75 10.91
C MET A 191 34.95 -6.82 12.44
N ILE A 192 33.90 -6.33 13.12
CA ILE A 192 33.78 -6.42 14.58
C ILE A 192 33.63 -7.88 15.02
N SER A 193 32.85 -8.69 14.30
CA SER A 193 32.66 -10.11 14.58
C SER A 193 33.97 -10.90 14.47
N ASN A 194 34.82 -10.57 13.49
CA ASN A 194 36.15 -11.18 13.36
C ASN A 194 37.13 -10.72 14.46
N PHE A 195 36.85 -9.60 15.11
CA PHE A 195 37.61 -9.13 16.28
C PHE A 195 37.15 -9.74 17.60
N LYS A 196 36.22 -10.71 17.59
CA LYS A 196 35.89 -11.49 18.77
C LYS A 196 37.14 -12.29 19.15
N SER A 197 37.93 -11.70 20.07
CA SER A 197 39.18 -12.26 20.56
C SER A 197 39.00 -13.74 20.87
N PRO A 198 40.00 -14.59 20.56
CA PRO A 198 39.95 -16.00 20.91
C PRO A 198 39.54 -16.08 22.38
N GLU A 199 38.41 -16.75 22.60
CA GLU A 199 37.86 -17.03 23.91
C GLU A 199 39.02 -17.51 24.78
N PRO A 200 39.38 -16.79 25.86
CA PRO A 200 40.53 -17.16 26.65
C PRO A 200 40.29 -18.60 27.09
N GLU A 201 41.13 -19.52 26.60
CA GLU A 201 41.10 -20.92 27.02
C GLU A 201 41.06 -20.90 28.54
N LEU A 202 39.89 -21.21 29.11
CA LEU A 202 39.74 -21.39 30.54
C LEU A 202 40.60 -22.59 30.88
N GLN A 203 41.86 -22.32 31.23
CA GLN A 203 42.75 -23.36 31.71
C GLN A 203 42.03 -24.03 32.89
N PRO A 204 41.81 -25.35 32.83
CA PRO A 204 41.07 -26.06 33.85
C PRO A 204 41.73 -25.75 35.19
N ILE A 205 40.95 -25.22 36.12
CA ILE A 205 41.39 -24.93 37.48
C ILE A 205 41.86 -26.26 38.07
N SER A 206 43.17 -26.48 38.04
CA SER A 206 43.81 -27.64 38.62
C SER A 206 43.52 -27.65 40.13
N PRO A 207 43.11 -28.80 40.70
CA PRO A 207 42.76 -28.89 42.11
C PRO A 207 43.94 -28.47 43.00
N PRO A 208 43.67 -27.86 44.17
CA PRO A 208 44.69 -27.25 45.01
C PRO A 208 45.75 -28.26 45.49
N PRO A 209 46.99 -27.78 45.72
CA PRO A 209 48.19 -28.60 45.81
C PRO A 209 48.22 -29.47 47.06
N SER A 210 48.42 -30.78 46.86
CA SER A 210 48.85 -31.69 47.92
C SER A 210 50.34 -31.49 48.17
N ILE A 211 50.62 -30.87 49.31
CA ILE A 211 51.92 -30.77 49.96
C ILE A 211 52.39 -32.19 50.28
N HIS A 212 53.54 -32.61 49.75
CA HIS A 212 54.67 -33.17 50.51
C HIS A 212 55.65 -33.88 49.55
N ASP A 213 56.89 -33.40 49.62
CA ASP A 213 58.14 -34.15 49.67
C ASP A 213 58.37 -35.24 48.61
N ASP A 214 59.28 -34.99 47.66
CA ASP A 214 60.68 -35.38 47.88
C ASP A 214 61.63 -35.02 46.73
N LEU A 215 62.78 -34.48 47.14
CA LEU A 215 64.03 -34.47 46.41
C LEU A 215 64.53 -35.92 46.24
N ILE A 216 65.32 -36.14 45.18
CA ILE A 216 66.27 -37.25 44.94
C ILE A 216 65.82 -38.25 43.88
N ASN A 217 66.28 -37.97 42.66
CA ASN A 217 67.18 -38.80 41.86
C ASN A 217 67.11 -40.33 41.97
N ASP A 218 67.07 -40.91 40.77
CA ASP A 218 67.72 -42.15 40.37
C ASP A 218 67.13 -43.45 40.92
N MET A 219 66.44 -44.17 40.04
CA MET A 219 66.64 -45.59 39.66
C MET A 219 65.43 -45.96 38.76
N ASP A 220 65.59 -46.00 37.44
CA ASP A 220 65.97 -47.21 36.68
C ASP A 220 65.23 -48.48 37.16
N GLY A 221 64.31 -48.98 36.32
CA GLY A 221 63.81 -50.35 36.41
C GLY A 221 62.29 -50.56 36.34
N GLY A 222 61.85 -51.26 35.29
CA GLY A 222 60.78 -52.25 35.36
C GLY A 222 59.37 -51.75 35.04
N MET A 223 58.84 -52.12 33.86
CA MET A 223 58.02 -53.33 33.65
C MET A 223 56.57 -53.24 34.17
N PHE A 224 55.65 -53.29 33.21
CA PHE A 224 54.33 -53.94 33.26
C PHE A 224 53.29 -53.46 34.29
N GLY A 225 52.22 -52.86 33.77
CA GLY A 225 50.97 -52.62 34.47
C GLY A 225 49.82 -52.46 33.47
N SER A 226 49.44 -53.57 32.86
CA SER A 226 48.17 -53.80 32.17
C SER A 226 46.96 -53.63 33.10
N GLU A 227 45.77 -53.45 32.52
CA GLU A 227 44.41 -53.43 33.10
C GLU A 227 43.82 -52.03 33.27
N LYS A 228 42.60 -51.69 32.85
CA LYS A 228 41.46 -52.42 32.24
C LYS A 228 40.69 -51.39 31.41
N THR A 229 40.36 -51.75 30.17
CA THR A 229 39.46 -50.98 29.30
C THR A 229 38.02 -51.32 29.68
N ASP A 230 37.31 -50.35 30.26
CA ASP A 230 35.89 -50.50 30.54
C ASP A 230 35.09 -50.47 29.22
N ASP A 231 34.51 -51.62 28.88
CA ASP A 231 33.66 -51.85 27.69
C ASP A 231 32.32 -51.06 27.72
N SER A 232 32.08 -50.25 28.76
CA SER A 232 30.89 -49.37 28.85
C SER A 232 30.87 -48.26 27.80
N SER A 233 32.02 -47.93 27.18
CA SER A 233 32.08 -46.83 26.21
C SER A 233 31.51 -47.17 24.83
N LEU A 234 31.37 -48.45 24.50
CA LEU A 234 30.97 -48.84 23.14
C LEU A 234 29.45 -48.69 22.91
N GLU A 235 28.62 -48.99 23.92
CA GLU A 235 27.17 -48.79 23.83
C GLU A 235 26.80 -47.31 23.77
N ASP A 236 27.47 -46.45 24.56
CA ASP A 236 27.26 -44.99 24.53
C ASP A 236 27.69 -44.39 23.18
N LEU A 237 28.79 -44.85 22.59
CA LEU A 237 29.22 -44.44 21.25
C LEU A 237 28.23 -44.89 20.18
N GLN A 238 27.67 -46.10 20.28
CA GLN A 238 26.71 -46.58 19.30
C GLN A 238 25.37 -45.82 19.36
N LEU A 239 24.93 -45.42 20.56
CA LEU A 239 23.74 -44.58 20.73
C LEU A 239 23.98 -43.18 20.15
N HIS A 240 25.16 -42.60 20.39
CA HIS A 240 25.52 -41.27 19.87
C HIS A 240 25.64 -41.24 18.34
N VAL A 241 26.18 -42.30 17.73
CA VAL A 241 26.23 -42.44 16.27
C VAL A 241 24.81 -42.53 15.68
N GLN A 242 23.89 -43.27 16.32
CA GLN A 242 22.48 -43.32 15.87
C GLN A 242 21.76 -41.97 16.00
N GLU A 243 22.06 -41.18 17.03
CA GLU A 243 21.53 -39.81 17.16
C GLU A 243 22.10 -38.85 16.11
N MET A 244 23.41 -38.96 15.81
CA MET A 244 24.05 -38.17 14.75
C MET A 244 23.48 -38.49 13.36
N ASP A 245 23.26 -39.77 13.05
CA ASP A 245 22.63 -40.16 11.78
C ASP A 245 21.20 -39.63 11.68
N LYS A 246 20.44 -39.63 12.78
CA LYS A 246 19.08 -39.07 12.83
C LYS A 246 19.06 -37.56 12.64
N ASN A 247 20.00 -36.83 13.24
CA ASN A 247 20.13 -35.38 13.05
C ASN A 247 20.63 -35.02 11.64
N THR A 248 21.48 -35.85 11.05
CA THR A 248 21.92 -35.68 9.65
C THR A 248 20.75 -35.88 8.69
N MET A 249 19.93 -36.93 8.88
CA MET A 249 18.71 -37.11 8.09
C MET A 249 17.67 -35.98 8.29
N LEU A 250 17.59 -35.38 9.48
CA LEU A 250 16.70 -34.23 9.72
C LEU A 250 17.20 -32.95 9.02
N THR A 251 18.51 -32.76 8.88
CA THR A 251 19.08 -31.59 8.21
C THR A 251 19.00 -31.71 6.69
N GLU A 252 19.25 -32.90 6.12
CA GLU A 252 19.06 -33.12 4.67
C GLU A 252 17.61 -32.93 4.22
N ASN A 253 16.63 -33.40 5.01
CA ASN A 253 15.21 -33.15 4.73
C ASN A 253 14.84 -31.66 4.84
N PHE A 254 15.48 -30.92 5.75
CA PHE A 254 15.21 -29.49 5.92
C PHE A 254 15.75 -28.66 4.75
N ASP A 255 16.95 -28.96 4.26
CA ASP A 255 17.53 -28.27 3.10
C ASP A 255 16.71 -28.57 1.84
N GLN A 256 16.21 -29.80 1.70
CA GLN A 256 15.29 -30.16 0.62
C GLN A 256 13.96 -29.39 0.74
N ASP A 257 13.33 -29.34 1.91
CA ASP A 257 12.09 -28.59 2.15
C ASP A 257 12.27 -27.08 1.90
N GLN A 258 13.44 -26.52 2.24
CA GLN A 258 13.75 -25.11 2.03
C GLN A 258 13.92 -24.77 0.54
N GLU A 259 14.57 -25.64 -0.24
CA GLU A 259 14.68 -25.47 -1.69
C GLU A 259 13.34 -25.70 -2.40
N GLU A 260 12.51 -26.66 -1.94
CA GLU A 260 11.13 -26.83 -2.44
C GLU A 260 10.28 -25.58 -2.17
N LEU A 261 10.39 -24.97 -0.99
CA LEU A 261 9.69 -23.73 -0.65
C LEU A 261 10.16 -22.55 -1.52
N LYS A 262 11.46 -22.45 -1.77
CA LYS A 262 12.05 -21.39 -2.60
C LYS A 262 11.61 -21.49 -4.06
N LEU A 263 11.60 -22.70 -4.62
CA LEU A 263 11.05 -22.98 -5.95
C LEU A 263 9.56 -22.64 -6.02
N PHE A 264 8.78 -22.98 -4.99
CA PHE A 264 7.36 -22.67 -4.93
C PHE A 264 7.08 -21.15 -4.87
N VAL A 265 7.86 -20.39 -4.09
CA VAL A 265 7.75 -18.92 -4.05
C VAL A 265 8.09 -18.31 -5.41
N GLN A 266 9.15 -18.78 -6.07
CA GLN A 266 9.54 -18.33 -7.40
C GLN A 266 8.46 -18.64 -8.45
N GLU A 267 7.84 -19.82 -8.40
CA GLU A 267 6.72 -20.20 -9.26
C GLU A 267 5.49 -19.32 -9.01
N LEU A 268 5.20 -18.95 -7.76
CA LEU A 268 4.11 -18.03 -7.42
C LEU A 268 4.36 -16.62 -7.96
N GLU A 269 5.59 -16.11 -7.87
CA GLU A 269 5.99 -14.81 -8.42
C GLU A 269 5.85 -14.78 -9.94
N GLN A 270 6.30 -15.84 -10.63
CA GLN A 270 6.14 -15.96 -12.08
C GLN A 270 4.67 -16.03 -12.49
N ASN A 271 3.86 -16.85 -11.81
CA ASN A 271 2.42 -16.93 -12.07
C ASN A 271 1.69 -15.60 -11.82
N ALA A 272 2.10 -14.84 -10.80
CA ALA A 272 1.56 -13.52 -10.52
C ALA A 272 1.94 -12.51 -11.61
N ALA A 273 3.21 -12.51 -12.04
CA ALA A 273 3.71 -11.65 -13.12
C ALA A 273 2.99 -11.96 -14.45
N GLU A 274 2.82 -13.23 -14.81
CA GLU A 274 2.06 -13.64 -16.00
C GLU A 274 0.59 -13.22 -15.92
N THR A 275 -0.05 -13.37 -14.76
CA THR A 275 -1.45 -12.94 -14.57
C THR A 275 -1.60 -11.43 -14.73
N ILE A 276 -0.66 -10.63 -14.20
CA ILE A 276 -0.64 -9.18 -14.34
C ILE A 276 -0.41 -8.78 -15.80
N ASN A 277 0.51 -9.46 -16.50
CA ASN A 277 0.82 -9.17 -17.89
C ASN A 277 -0.37 -9.52 -18.82
N ASN A 278 -1.01 -10.67 -18.61
CA ASN A 278 -2.20 -11.07 -19.35
C ASN A 278 -3.38 -10.10 -19.11
N SER A 279 -3.58 -9.66 -17.86
CA SER A 279 -4.62 -8.68 -17.52
C SER A 279 -4.35 -7.31 -18.15
N SER A 280 -3.08 -6.89 -18.19
CA SER A 280 -2.67 -5.63 -18.83
C SER A 280 -2.90 -5.70 -20.34
N HIS A 281 -2.58 -6.82 -20.97
CA HIS A 281 -2.79 -7.03 -22.40
C HIS A 281 -4.28 -7.11 -22.77
N GLN A 282 -5.13 -7.68 -21.90
CA GLN A 282 -6.58 -7.66 -22.06
C GLN A 282 -7.15 -6.24 -21.94
N LEU A 283 -6.68 -5.45 -20.98
CA LEU A 283 -7.08 -4.05 -20.83
C LEU A 283 -6.65 -3.19 -22.02
N GLU A 284 -5.45 -3.42 -22.56
CA GLU A 284 -4.97 -2.71 -23.75
C GLU A 284 -5.81 -3.06 -25.00
N ASN A 285 -6.18 -4.33 -25.16
CA ASN A 285 -7.06 -4.75 -26.25
C ASN A 285 -8.48 -4.20 -26.09
N ALA A 286 -9.01 -4.10 -24.87
CA ALA A 286 -10.30 -3.50 -24.58
C ALA A 286 -10.30 -1.99 -24.89
N LEU A 287 -9.22 -1.27 -24.53
CA LEU A 287 -9.05 0.15 -24.86
C LEU A 287 -8.99 0.38 -26.38
N LYS A 288 -8.27 -0.47 -27.13
CA LYS A 288 -8.25 -0.41 -28.60
C LYS A 288 -9.61 -0.72 -29.23
N ALA A 289 -10.39 -1.61 -28.63
CA ALA A 289 -11.74 -1.89 -29.08
C ALA A 289 -12.68 -0.70 -28.84
N GLU A 290 -12.57 -0.02 -27.70
CA GLU A 290 -13.32 1.22 -27.42
C GLU A 290 -12.95 2.34 -28.41
N GLU A 291 -11.65 2.52 -28.72
CA GLU A 291 -11.19 3.52 -29.69
C GLU A 291 -11.74 3.25 -31.11
N ASN A 292 -11.86 1.97 -31.51
CA ASN A 292 -12.49 1.60 -32.78
C ASN A 292 -14.00 1.86 -32.80
N ILE A 293 -14.71 1.66 -31.68
CA ILE A 293 -16.16 1.95 -31.59
C ILE A 293 -16.42 3.46 -31.71
N GLU A 294 -15.58 4.31 -31.08
CA GLU A 294 -15.72 5.78 -31.21
C GLU A 294 -15.53 6.26 -32.66
N THR A 295 -14.73 5.56 -33.46
CA THR A 295 -14.54 5.91 -34.88
C THR A 295 -15.69 5.45 -35.78
N GLU A 296 -16.33 4.32 -35.51
CA GLU A 296 -17.53 3.89 -36.24
C GLU A 296 -18.75 4.79 -35.97
N ILE A 297 -18.92 5.29 -34.73
CA ILE A 297 -20.02 6.20 -34.37
C ILE A 297 -19.96 7.53 -35.13
N SER A 298 -18.78 7.95 -35.59
CA SER A 298 -18.64 9.19 -36.35
C SER A 298 -19.19 9.11 -37.79
N GLU A 299 -19.48 7.93 -38.33
CA GLU A 299 -19.84 7.78 -39.76
C GLU A 299 -21.30 7.36 -40.03
N GLU A 300 -22.09 6.95 -39.03
CA GLU A 300 -23.44 6.40 -39.27
C GLU A 300 -24.54 7.11 -38.45
N GLU A 301 -24.61 8.45 -38.58
CA GLU A 301 -25.77 9.24 -38.13
C GLU A 301 -26.90 9.19 -39.17
N ALA A 302 -27.73 8.14 -39.18
CA ALA A 302 -29.16 8.23 -39.56
C ALA A 302 -29.84 6.85 -39.58
N SER A 303 -30.61 6.51 -38.54
CA SER A 303 -31.96 5.89 -38.66
C SER A 303 -32.43 5.24 -37.35
N ASP A 304 -33.59 5.71 -36.88
CA ASP A 304 -34.63 5.05 -36.08
C ASP A 304 -34.25 4.26 -34.80
N ASP A 305 -34.63 4.87 -33.67
CA ASP A 305 -34.98 4.43 -32.30
C ASP A 305 -34.82 2.94 -31.87
N GLU A 306 -34.87 1.95 -32.77
CA GLU A 306 -34.57 0.55 -32.44
C GLU A 306 -33.07 0.32 -32.14
N GLU A 307 -32.18 1.16 -32.69
CA GLU A 307 -30.74 1.05 -32.44
C GLU A 307 -30.34 1.49 -31.02
N GLU A 308 -31.04 2.45 -30.43
CA GLU A 308 -30.71 2.98 -29.09
C GLU A 308 -30.99 1.94 -27.99
N ASP A 309 -32.10 1.20 -28.10
CA ASP A 309 -32.41 0.09 -27.18
C ASP A 309 -31.42 -1.07 -27.33
N ASN A 310 -30.96 -1.35 -28.55
CA ASN A 310 -29.96 -2.39 -28.81
C ASN A 310 -28.59 -1.99 -28.24
N PHE A 311 -28.21 -0.71 -28.39
CA PHE A 311 -26.98 -0.16 -27.82
C PHE A 311 -26.99 -0.16 -26.30
N HIS A 312 -28.11 0.25 -25.67
CA HIS A 312 -28.21 0.21 -24.22
C HIS A 312 -28.15 -1.22 -23.67
N THR A 313 -28.75 -2.18 -24.38
CA THR A 313 -28.66 -3.60 -24.05
C THR A 313 -27.22 -4.11 -24.16
N MET A 314 -26.50 -3.75 -25.23
CA MET A 314 -25.09 -4.12 -25.43
C MET A 314 -24.18 -3.56 -24.32
N LEU A 315 -24.34 -2.27 -23.95
CA LEU A 315 -23.60 -1.65 -22.86
C LEU A 315 -23.87 -2.32 -21.51
N GLN A 316 -25.13 -2.66 -21.23
CA GLN A 316 -25.50 -3.39 -20.02
C GLN A 316 -24.89 -4.81 -19.99
N GLU A 317 -24.88 -5.50 -21.13
CA GLU A 317 -24.27 -6.83 -21.25
C GLU A 317 -22.74 -6.76 -21.07
N GLN A 318 -22.07 -5.77 -21.65
CA GLN A 318 -20.64 -5.55 -21.47
C GLN A 318 -20.29 -5.21 -20.02
N ALA A 319 -21.08 -4.34 -19.37
CA ALA A 319 -20.92 -4.04 -17.95
C ALA A 319 -21.16 -5.27 -17.06
N ALA A 320 -22.12 -6.14 -17.42
CA ALA A 320 -22.37 -7.39 -16.72
C ALA A 320 -21.21 -8.38 -16.88
N ARG A 321 -20.65 -8.53 -18.09
CA ARG A 321 -19.47 -9.38 -18.34
C ARG A 321 -18.25 -8.90 -17.56
N HIS A 322 -17.96 -7.59 -17.57
CA HIS A 322 -16.86 -7.03 -16.77
C HIS A 322 -17.06 -7.25 -15.26
N LYS A 323 -18.30 -7.12 -14.77
CA LYS A 323 -18.61 -7.41 -13.37
C LYS A 323 -18.37 -8.89 -13.02
N GLU A 324 -18.78 -9.82 -13.88
CA GLU A 324 -18.56 -11.26 -13.68
C GLU A 324 -17.07 -11.62 -13.72
N GLU A 325 -16.31 -11.05 -14.66
CA GLU A 325 -14.85 -11.26 -14.74
C GLU A 325 -14.13 -10.72 -13.49
N MET A 326 -14.50 -9.53 -13.02
CA MET A 326 -13.94 -8.97 -11.80
C MET A 326 -14.25 -9.82 -10.56
N GLU A 327 -15.44 -10.41 -10.50
CA GLU A 327 -15.83 -11.36 -9.44
C GLU A 327 -14.99 -12.65 -9.49
N LYS A 328 -14.74 -13.20 -10.69
CA LYS A 328 -13.82 -14.36 -10.89
C LYS A 328 -12.41 -14.04 -10.43
N VAL A 329 -11.88 -12.86 -10.76
CA VAL A 329 -10.53 -12.41 -10.33
C VAL A 329 -10.47 -12.27 -8.80
N MET A 330 -11.48 -11.65 -8.18
CA MET A 330 -11.55 -11.49 -6.73
C MET A 330 -11.61 -12.83 -6.01
N LYS A 331 -12.37 -13.81 -6.53
CA LYS A 331 -12.44 -15.16 -5.99
C LYS A 331 -11.09 -15.89 -6.09
N LYS A 332 -10.42 -15.84 -7.25
CA LYS A 332 -9.08 -16.44 -7.43
C LYS A 332 -8.06 -15.84 -6.47
N ARG A 333 -8.10 -14.50 -6.26
CA ARG A 333 -7.22 -13.80 -5.32
C ARG A 333 -7.48 -14.20 -3.86
N ALA A 334 -8.75 -14.39 -3.47
CA ALA A 334 -9.11 -14.88 -2.15
C ALA A 334 -8.62 -16.31 -1.90
N GLU A 335 -8.71 -17.19 -2.90
CA GLU A 335 -8.18 -18.57 -2.83
C GLU A 335 -6.65 -18.58 -2.70
N GLN A 336 -5.94 -17.75 -3.47
CA GLN A 336 -4.49 -17.59 -3.35
C GLN A 336 -4.07 -17.08 -1.97
N LYS A 337 -4.78 -16.08 -1.43
CA LYS A 337 -4.53 -15.57 -0.08
C LYS A 337 -4.70 -16.67 0.98
N LYS A 338 -5.75 -17.49 0.87
CA LYS A 338 -6.00 -18.61 1.78
C LYS A 338 -4.87 -19.66 1.71
N LYS A 339 -4.38 -19.99 0.52
CA LYS A 339 -3.23 -20.89 0.34
C LYS A 339 -1.96 -20.33 0.99
N LEU A 340 -1.70 -19.03 0.82
CA LEU A 340 -0.55 -18.37 1.44
C LEU A 340 -0.63 -18.37 2.96
N GLU A 341 -1.81 -18.12 3.53
CA GLU A 341 -2.03 -18.21 4.99
C GLU A 341 -1.84 -19.63 5.52
N GLU A 342 -2.25 -20.66 4.79
CA GLU A 342 -2.02 -22.06 5.16
C GLU A 342 -0.52 -22.40 5.12
N LEU A 343 0.19 -21.97 4.08
CA LEU A 343 1.63 -22.15 3.95
C LEU A 343 2.37 -21.47 5.12
N ASN A 344 1.99 -20.23 5.44
CA ASN A 344 2.59 -19.48 6.54
C ASN A 344 2.34 -20.16 7.90
N ARG A 345 1.17 -20.80 8.09
CA ARG A 345 0.93 -21.64 9.28
C ARG A 345 1.84 -22.86 9.33
N LYS A 346 2.09 -23.54 8.20
CA LYS A 346 3.02 -24.68 8.12
C LYS A 346 4.45 -24.26 8.46
N VAL A 347 4.92 -23.14 7.88
CA VAL A 347 6.23 -22.57 8.18
C VAL A 347 6.35 -22.22 9.68
N ASN A 348 5.37 -21.52 10.24
CA ASN A 348 5.38 -21.17 11.66
C ASN A 348 5.33 -22.41 12.57
N ALA A 349 4.64 -23.47 12.18
CA ALA A 349 4.65 -24.73 12.92
C ALA A 349 6.06 -25.35 12.93
N ILE A 350 6.74 -25.40 11.77
CA ILE A 350 8.13 -25.90 11.68
C ILE A 350 9.08 -25.07 12.54
N VAL A 351 8.95 -23.74 12.52
CA VAL A 351 9.79 -22.84 13.35
C VAL A 351 9.56 -23.07 14.84
N PHE A 352 8.33 -23.35 15.28
CA PHE A 352 8.01 -23.54 16.70
C PHE A 352 8.42 -24.92 17.26
N TYR A 353 8.66 -25.91 16.39
CA TYR A 353 9.18 -27.22 16.80
C TYR A 353 10.72 -27.31 16.80
N LYS A 354 11.43 -26.23 16.46
CA LYS A 354 12.84 -26.02 16.78
C LYS A 354 12.96 -25.32 18.12
#